data_AF-A0A9D6FQH5-F1
#
_entry.id   AF-A0A9D6FQH5-F1
#
_cell.length_a   1.000
_cell.length_b   1.000
_cell.length_c   1.000
_cell.angle_alpha   90.00
_cell.angle_beta   90.00
_cell.angle_gamma   90.00
#
_symmetry.space_group_name_H-M   'P 1'
#
loop_
_entity.id
_entity.type
_entity.pdbx_description
1 polymer ?
#
loop_
_entity_poly.entity_id
_entity_poly.type
_entity_poly.pdbx_seq_one_letter_code
_entity_poly.pdbx_strand_id
1 'polypeptide(L)'
;MAEIDRWLQGMEAAGASDLHLKVGVPPRYRVHGDLRDLPGAGPLTPDDIERLTREILTKEQETQYQKSRDLDFAYGDVRTGRFRSNYFQDYRGPAATFHRIPAIVPTLDELGLPAELEMFAHFRGGLVLVTGPTGAGKTTTMASIVDLINTQYRRHNITLEDPIEYI
;
A
#
# COMPACT_ATOMS: atom_id res chain seq x y z
N MET A 1 6.65 -19.24 2.12
CA MET A 1 5.52 -18.30 2.16
C MET A 1 5.42 -17.86 3.60
N ALA A 2 5.49 -16.55 3.84
CA ALA A 2 5.41 -16.01 5.18
C ALA A 2 4.04 -16.30 5.77
N GLU A 3 3.92 -16.35 7.10
CA GLU A 3 2.63 -16.59 7.75
C GLU A 3 1.63 -15.47 7.42
N ILE A 4 2.12 -14.23 7.34
CA ILE A 4 1.33 -13.04 7.04
C ILE A 4 0.73 -13.06 5.63
N ASP A 5 1.33 -13.78 4.67
CA ASP A 5 0.84 -13.85 3.28
C ASP A 5 -0.60 -14.34 3.21
N ARG A 6 -1.00 -15.26 4.10
CA ARG A 6 -2.37 -15.77 4.17
C ARG A 6 -3.38 -14.68 4.51
N TRP A 7 -3.01 -13.76 5.40
CA TRP A 7 -3.86 -12.62 5.75
C TRP A 7 -3.82 -11.54 4.68
N LEU A 8 -2.67 -11.31 4.04
CA LEU A 8 -2.56 -10.34 2.95
C LEU A 8 -3.38 -10.77 1.72
N GLN A 9 -3.31 -12.03 1.31
CA GLN A 9 -4.11 -12.58 0.22
C GLN A 9 -5.62 -12.55 0.53
N GLY A 10 -6.00 -12.78 1.80
CA GLY A 10 -7.39 -12.69 2.24
C GLY A 10 -8.01 -11.30 2.13
N MET A 11 -7.21 -10.23 2.03
CA MET A 11 -7.71 -8.86 1.95
C MET A 11 -8.56 -8.63 0.71
N GLU A 12 -8.17 -9.18 -0.44
CA GLU A 12 -8.90 -9.00 -1.70
C GLU A 12 -10.30 -9.62 -1.64
N ALA A 13 -10.38 -10.88 -1.20
CA ALA A 13 -11.66 -11.58 -1.03
C ALA A 13 -12.57 -10.89 0.01
N ALA A 14 -11.97 -10.24 1.01
CA ALA A 14 -12.70 -9.49 2.04
C ALA A 14 -13.07 -8.06 1.63
N GLY A 15 -12.62 -7.57 0.47
CA GLY A 15 -12.77 -6.16 0.08
C GLY A 15 -12.06 -5.18 1.02
N ALA A 16 -10.96 -5.61 1.64
CA ALA A 16 -10.22 -4.83 2.62
C ALA A 16 -9.20 -3.90 1.97
N SER A 17 -9.17 -2.64 2.43
CA SER A 17 -8.14 -1.66 2.05
C SER A 17 -6.86 -1.83 2.84
N ASP A 18 -6.97 -2.19 4.13
CA ASP A 18 -5.85 -2.25 5.06
C ASP A 18 -5.91 -3.50 5.94
N LEU A 19 -4.75 -4.07 6.26
CA LEU A 19 -4.54 -4.99 7.38
C LEU A 19 -3.80 -4.24 8.49
N HIS A 20 -4.31 -4.32 9.72
CA HIS A 20 -3.75 -3.70 10.91
C HIS A 20 -3.35 -4.79 11.92
N LEU A 21 -2.10 -4.73 12.37
CA LEU A 21 -1.54 -5.58 13.43
C LEU A 21 -1.16 -4.70 14.62
N LYS A 22 -1.69 -5.03 15.80
CA LYS A 22 -1.44 -4.26 17.03
C LYS A 22 -1.50 -5.17 18.26
N VAL A 23 -0.60 -4.93 19.21
CA VAL A 23 -0.51 -5.71 20.45
C VAL A 23 -1.82 -5.62 21.26
N GLY A 24 -2.27 -6.79 21.72
CA GLY A 24 -3.42 -6.96 22.62
C GLY A 24 -4.78 -6.95 21.92
N VAL A 25 -4.82 -6.94 20.58
CA VAL A 25 -6.06 -7.09 19.79
C VAL A 25 -5.84 -8.08 18.65
N PRO A 26 -6.92 -8.71 18.12
CA PRO A 26 -6.80 -9.53 16.92
C PRO A 26 -6.30 -8.71 15.72
N PRO A 27 -5.71 -9.37 14.69
CA PRO A 27 -5.52 -8.75 13.39
C PRO A 27 -6.84 -8.17 12.88
N ARG A 28 -6.79 -6.99 12.23
CA ARG A 28 -7.99 -6.30 11.74
C ARG A 28 -7.89 -5.95 10.28
N TYR A 29 -8.96 -6.16 9.54
CA TYR A 29 -9.14 -5.56 8.23
C TYR A 29 -9.89 -4.24 8.33
N ARG A 30 -9.49 -3.26 7.52
CA ARG A 30 -10.34 -2.12 7.20
C ARG A 30 -11.16 -2.44 5.97
N VAL A 31 -12.49 -2.47 6.12
CA VAL A 31 -13.43 -2.70 5.02
C VAL A 31 -14.41 -1.54 4.99
N HIS A 32 -14.46 -0.80 3.88
CA HIS A 32 -15.28 0.40 3.73
C HIS A 32 -15.11 1.44 4.85
N GLY A 33 -13.89 1.60 5.35
CA GLY A 33 -13.54 2.56 6.41
C GLY A 33 -13.57 1.97 7.83
N ASP A 34 -14.32 0.88 8.05
CA ASP A 34 -14.48 0.27 9.36
C ASP A 34 -13.45 -0.82 9.64
N LEU A 35 -12.91 -0.84 10.87
CA LEU A 35 -12.02 -1.91 11.33
C LEU A 35 -12.81 -3.10 11.86
N ARG A 36 -12.51 -4.29 11.34
CA ARG A 36 -13.14 -5.56 11.72
C ARG A 36 -12.09 -6.59 12.08
N ASP A 37 -12.29 -7.28 13.21
CA ASP A 37 -11.41 -8.37 13.64
C ASP A 37 -11.45 -9.52 12.63
N LEU A 38 -10.30 -10.13 12.39
CA LEU A 38 -10.17 -11.28 11.50
C LEU A 38 -10.77 -12.52 12.19
N PRO A 39 -11.80 -13.17 11.62
CA PRO A 39 -12.50 -14.27 12.30
C PRO A 39 -11.58 -15.42 12.69
N GLY A 40 -11.69 -15.87 13.93
CA GLY A 40 -10.90 -16.99 14.46
C GLY A 40 -9.47 -16.64 14.88
N ALA A 41 -9.04 -15.39 14.73
CA ALA A 41 -7.75 -14.92 15.24
C ALA A 41 -7.86 -14.41 16.68
N GLY A 42 -6.88 -14.74 17.51
CA GLY A 42 -6.74 -14.23 18.88
C GLY A 42 -5.96 -12.91 18.95
N PRO A 43 -5.91 -12.27 20.13
CA PRO A 43 -5.09 -11.09 20.37
C PRO A 43 -3.60 -11.35 20.08
N LEU A 44 -2.95 -10.43 19.38
CA LEU A 44 -1.52 -10.53 19.05
C LEU A 44 -0.64 -10.12 20.23
N THR A 45 0.45 -10.85 20.44
CA THR A 45 1.53 -10.48 21.35
C THR A 45 2.60 -9.66 20.62
N PRO A 46 3.53 -8.99 21.35
CA PRO A 46 4.69 -8.35 20.72
C PRO A 46 5.50 -9.33 19.86
N ASP A 47 5.75 -10.53 20.37
CA ASP A 47 6.52 -11.57 19.69
C ASP A 47 5.84 -12.03 18.39
N ASP A 48 4.50 -12.10 18.36
CA ASP A 48 3.76 -12.42 17.14
C ASP A 48 4.02 -11.38 16.04
N ILE A 49 3.94 -10.09 16.36
CA ILE A 49 4.12 -9.01 15.39
C ILE A 49 5.58 -8.94 14.92
N GLU A 50 6.54 -9.08 15.83
CA GLU A 50 7.95 -9.12 15.46
C GLU A 50 8.27 -10.31 14.56
N ARG A 51 7.71 -11.48 14.86
CA ARG A 51 7.88 -12.68 14.02
C ARG A 51 7.29 -12.48 12.63
N LEU A 52 6.04 -12.00 12.54
CA LEU A 52 5.35 -11.77 11.27
C LEU A 52 6.06 -10.74 10.38
N THR A 53 6.59 -9.67 11.00
CA THR A 53 7.29 -8.61 10.26
C THR A 53 8.70 -9.03 9.86
N ARG A 54 9.47 -9.71 10.70
CA ARG A 54 10.82 -10.19 10.33
C ARG A 54 10.82 -11.16 9.14
N GLU A 55 9.74 -11.90 8.92
CA GLU A 55 9.62 -12.79 7.75
C GLU A 55 9.59 -12.04 6.41
N ILE A 56 9.25 -10.75 6.42
CA ILE A 56 9.00 -9.95 5.21
C ILE A 56 9.99 -8.79 5.02
N LEU A 57 10.81 -8.49 6.03
CA LEU A 57 11.83 -7.44 5.94
C LEU A 57 13.14 -7.97 5.35
N THR A 58 13.86 -7.12 4.61
CA THR A 58 15.28 -7.34 4.32
C THR A 58 16.14 -7.05 5.56
N LYS A 59 17.42 -7.46 5.54
CA LYS A 59 18.35 -7.17 6.64
C LYS A 59 18.58 -5.68 6.84
N GLU A 60 18.61 -4.92 5.75
CA GLU A 60 18.79 -3.47 5.74
C GLU A 60 17.56 -2.79 6.37
N GLN A 61 16.36 -3.21 5.99
CA GLN A 61 15.10 -2.76 6.56
C GLN A 61 14.98 -3.10 8.05
N GLU A 62 15.34 -4.32 8.45
CA GLU A 62 15.36 -4.72 9.86
C GLU A 62 16.34 -3.83 10.65
N THR A 63 17.53 -3.57 10.11
CA THR A 63 18.51 -2.67 10.72
C THR A 63 17.98 -1.24 10.84
N GLN A 64 17.25 -0.75 9.83
CA GLN A 64 16.63 0.57 9.86
C GLN A 64 15.57 0.65 10.95
N TYR A 65 14.63 -0.32 10.99
CA TYR A 65 13.60 -0.38 12.02
C TYR A 65 14.19 -0.46 13.43
N GLN A 66 15.26 -1.24 13.65
CA GLN A 66 15.91 -1.32 14.96
C GLN A 66 16.47 0.03 15.44
N LYS A 67 16.85 0.93 14.51
CA LYS A 67 17.37 2.27 14.82
C LYS A 67 16.26 3.30 15.04
N SER A 68 15.26 3.34 14.16
CA SER A 68 14.21 4.39 14.16
C SER A 68 12.94 3.99 14.90
N ARG A 69 12.68 2.69 15.04
CA ARG A 69 11.38 2.12 15.46
C ARG A 69 10.21 2.51 14.54
N ASP A 70 10.52 2.83 13.29
CA ASP A 70 9.56 3.19 12.24
C ASP A 70 10.17 2.89 10.85
N LEU A 71 9.39 2.29 9.96
CA LEU A 71 9.83 1.84 8.65
C LEU A 71 8.66 1.75 7.67
N ASP A 72 8.71 2.56 6.62
CA ASP A 72 7.88 2.39 5.43
C ASP A 72 8.59 1.51 4.39
N PHE A 73 7.85 0.59 3.76
CA PHE A 73 8.36 -0.27 2.70
C PHE A 73 7.25 -0.83 1.81
N ALA A 74 7.58 -1.20 0.57
CA ALA A 74 6.70 -2.00 -0.26
C ALA A 74 6.92 -3.50 -0.01
N TYR A 75 5.84 -4.27 0.02
CA TYR A 75 5.88 -5.72 0.14
C TYR A 75 4.98 -6.40 -0.89
N GLY A 76 5.35 -7.62 -1.26
CA GLY A 76 4.53 -8.51 -2.08
C GLY A 76 4.89 -8.55 -3.56
N ASP A 77 4.26 -9.50 -4.27
CA ASP A 77 4.48 -9.80 -5.69
C ASP A 77 3.15 -10.10 -6.40
N VAL A 78 3.21 -10.57 -7.65
CA VAL A 78 2.02 -10.93 -8.46
C VAL A 78 1.17 -12.02 -7.78
N ARG A 79 1.72 -12.84 -6.89
CA ARG A 79 1.01 -13.94 -6.21
C ARG A 79 0.41 -13.53 -4.86
N THR A 80 1.05 -12.60 -4.15
CA THR A 80 0.56 -12.12 -2.84
C THR A 80 -0.27 -10.84 -2.95
N GLY A 81 -0.18 -10.14 -4.08
CA GLY A 81 -0.61 -8.75 -4.19
C GLY A 81 0.49 -7.81 -3.72
N ARG A 82 0.38 -6.52 -4.02
CA ARG A 82 1.36 -5.51 -3.61
C ARG A 82 0.81 -4.64 -2.49
N PHE A 83 1.66 -4.28 -1.53
CA PHE A 83 1.25 -3.56 -0.32
C PHE A 83 2.23 -2.44 0.01
N ARG A 84 1.70 -1.28 0.37
CA ARG A 84 2.46 -0.26 1.09
C ARG A 84 2.36 -0.59 2.57
N SER A 85 3.51 -0.82 3.19
CA SER A 85 3.59 -1.33 4.56
C SER A 85 4.29 -0.32 5.44
N ASN A 86 3.80 -0.16 6.66
CA ASN A 86 4.48 0.60 7.71
C ASN A 86 4.63 -0.28 8.94
N TYR A 87 5.85 -0.44 9.43
CA TYR A 87 6.18 -1.16 10.65
C TYR A 87 6.79 -0.20 11.68
N PHE A 88 6.11 -0.05 12.81
CA PHE A 88 6.37 1.02 13.76
C PHE A 88 6.16 0.55 15.21
N GLN A 89 6.54 1.41 16.16
CA GLN A 89 6.30 1.18 17.58
C GLN A 89 5.29 2.18 18.15
N ASP A 90 4.24 1.68 18.82
CA ASP A 90 3.32 2.49 19.61
C ASP A 90 3.49 2.22 21.12
N TYR A 91 2.65 2.85 21.96
CA TYR A 91 2.73 2.70 23.41
C TYR A 91 2.51 1.27 23.94
N ARG A 92 1.91 0.38 23.14
CA ARG A 92 1.70 -1.04 23.47
C ARG A 92 2.81 -1.94 22.92
N GLY A 93 3.67 -1.43 22.05
CA GLY A 93 4.78 -2.18 21.46
C GLY A 93 4.77 -2.13 19.92
N PRO A 94 5.35 -3.14 19.25
CA PRO A 94 5.42 -3.19 17.80
C PRO A 94 4.02 -3.27 17.16
N ALA A 95 3.84 -2.58 16.04
CA ALA A 95 2.60 -2.55 15.28
C ALA A 95 2.92 -2.42 13.80
N ALA A 96 2.05 -2.96 12.94
CA ALA A 96 2.23 -2.87 11.51
C ALA A 96 0.91 -2.59 10.79
N THR A 97 0.99 -1.88 9.68
CA THR A 97 -0.14 -1.68 8.76
C THR A 97 0.27 -2.01 7.35
N PHE A 98 -0.65 -2.60 6.60
CA PHE A 98 -0.46 -2.99 5.20
C PHE A 98 -1.63 -2.45 4.40
N HIS A 99 -1.36 -1.49 3.54
CA HIS A 99 -2.32 -0.94 2.60
C HIS A 99 -2.21 -1.68 1.27
N ARG A 100 -3.30 -2.30 0.81
CA ARG A 100 -3.32 -3.01 -0.48
C ARG A 100 -3.22 -2.00 -1.63
N ILE A 101 -2.26 -2.21 -2.51
CA ILE A 101 -2.14 -1.44 -3.75
C ILE A 101 -2.80 -2.25 -4.88
N PRO A 102 -3.75 -1.67 -5.62
CA PRO A 102 -4.37 -2.35 -6.76
C PRO A 102 -3.34 -2.81 -7.80
N ALA A 103 -3.49 -4.03 -8.29
CA ALA A 103 -2.59 -4.59 -9.31
C ALA A 103 -2.77 -3.96 -10.69
N ILE A 104 -3.97 -3.43 -10.96
CA ILE A 104 -4.31 -2.77 -12.22
C ILE A 104 -4.47 -1.28 -11.92
N VAL A 105 -3.77 -0.45 -12.68
CA VAL A 105 -4.00 0.99 -12.68
C VAL A 105 -5.37 1.24 -13.33
N PRO A 106 -6.34 1.83 -12.62
CA PRO A 106 -7.64 2.13 -13.21
C PRO A 106 -7.51 3.22 -14.27
N THR A 107 -8.37 3.18 -15.28
CA THR A 107 -8.50 4.25 -16.25
C THR A 107 -9.13 5.50 -15.61
N LEU A 108 -8.98 6.66 -16.24
CA LEU A 108 -9.62 7.90 -15.76
C LEU A 108 -11.16 7.78 -15.72
N ASP A 109 -11.74 7.04 -16.67
CA ASP A 109 -13.18 6.78 -16.74
C ASP A 109 -13.66 5.88 -15.59
N GLU A 110 -12.93 4.80 -15.28
CA GLU A 110 -13.24 3.94 -14.13
C GLU A 110 -13.15 4.67 -12.79
N LEU A 111 -12.32 5.72 -12.70
CA LEU A 111 -12.25 6.61 -11.53
C LEU A 111 -13.39 7.63 -11.48
N GLY A 112 -14.22 7.74 -12.52
CA GLY A 112 -15.25 8.76 -12.65
C GLY A 112 -14.68 10.17 -12.78
N LEU A 113 -13.45 10.30 -13.28
CA LEU A 113 -12.80 11.59 -13.46
C LEU A 113 -13.21 12.24 -14.79
N PRO A 114 -13.24 13.59 -14.87
CA PRO A 114 -13.57 14.29 -16.11
C PRO A 114 -12.59 13.94 -17.24
N ALA A 115 -13.10 13.70 -18.45
CA ALA A 115 -12.30 13.36 -19.62
C ALA A 115 -11.28 14.46 -19.98
N GLU A 116 -11.54 15.71 -19.59
CA GLU A 116 -10.61 16.83 -19.77
C GLU A 116 -9.25 16.58 -19.09
N LEU A 117 -9.17 15.73 -18.05
CA LEU A 117 -7.90 15.42 -17.41
C LEU A 117 -6.95 14.62 -18.32
N GLU A 118 -7.45 13.97 -19.38
CA GLU A 118 -6.60 13.30 -20.40
C GLU A 118 -5.63 14.28 -21.05
N MET A 119 -6.01 15.57 -21.15
CA MET A 119 -5.17 16.59 -21.75
C MET A 119 -3.79 16.70 -21.10
N PHE A 120 -3.67 16.34 -19.81
CA PHE A 120 -2.40 16.39 -19.08
C PHE A 120 -1.39 15.38 -19.61
N ALA A 121 -1.83 14.23 -20.15
CA ALA A 121 -0.94 13.27 -20.80
C ALA A 121 -0.35 13.83 -22.10
N HIS A 122 -1.01 14.80 -22.73
CA HIS A 122 -0.59 15.40 -23.99
C HIS A 122 0.46 16.51 -23.84
N PHE A 123 0.66 17.03 -22.63
CA PHE A 123 1.63 18.10 -22.38
C PHE A 123 3.04 17.66 -22.81
N ARG A 124 3.74 18.55 -23.53
CA ARG A 124 5.13 18.32 -23.98
C ARG A 124 6.16 18.78 -22.95
N GLY A 125 5.74 19.57 -21.97
CA GLY A 125 6.56 20.08 -20.88
C GLY A 125 5.71 20.96 -19.97
N GLY A 126 6.14 21.11 -18.72
CA GLY A 126 5.42 21.86 -17.68
C GLY A 126 5.39 21.10 -16.36
N LEU A 127 4.59 21.63 -15.42
CA LEU A 127 4.38 21.05 -14.10
C LEU A 127 2.88 20.84 -13.87
N VAL A 128 2.49 19.61 -13.52
CA VAL A 128 1.14 19.26 -13.11
C VAL A 128 1.19 18.92 -11.62
N LEU A 129 0.27 19.50 -10.83
CA LEU A 129 0.18 19.27 -9.40
C LEU A 129 -1.15 18.60 -9.07
N VAL A 130 -1.10 17.38 -8.54
CA VAL A 130 -2.27 16.66 -8.02
C VAL A 130 -2.29 16.81 -6.51
N THR A 131 -3.31 17.47 -5.98
CA THR A 131 -3.40 17.84 -4.56
C THR A 131 -4.67 17.27 -3.90
N GLY A 132 -4.68 17.23 -2.57
CA GLY A 132 -5.79 16.67 -1.79
C GLY A 132 -5.32 15.98 -0.50
N PRO A 133 -6.22 15.69 0.44
CA PRO A 133 -5.88 15.03 1.70
C PRO A 133 -5.42 13.58 1.49
N THR A 134 -4.90 12.94 2.54
CA THR A 134 -4.55 11.51 2.54
C THR A 134 -5.78 10.66 2.20
N GLY A 135 -5.60 9.66 1.33
CA GLY A 135 -6.70 8.79 0.88
C GLY A 135 -7.61 9.39 -0.20
N ALA A 136 -7.36 10.62 -0.68
CA ALA A 136 -8.17 11.24 -1.73
C ALA A 136 -7.92 10.72 -3.16
N GLY A 137 -7.20 9.62 -3.33
CA GLY A 137 -6.94 9.03 -4.65
C GLY A 137 -5.87 9.74 -5.51
N LYS A 138 -5.00 10.57 -4.91
CA LYS A 138 -3.94 11.29 -5.63
C LYS A 138 -3.00 10.37 -6.40
N THR A 139 -2.43 9.36 -5.72
CA THR A 139 -1.48 8.44 -6.34
C THR A 139 -2.14 7.65 -7.46
N THR A 140 -3.37 7.17 -7.23
CA THR A 140 -4.17 6.49 -8.24
C THR A 140 -4.42 7.37 -9.47
N THR A 141 -4.81 8.64 -9.27
CA THR A 141 -5.04 9.59 -10.36
C THR A 141 -3.76 9.86 -11.16
N MET A 142 -2.63 10.07 -10.48
CA MET A 142 -1.34 10.25 -11.14
C MET A 142 -0.92 9.01 -11.92
N ALA A 143 -1.10 7.82 -11.33
CA ALA A 143 -0.79 6.55 -11.98
C ALA A 143 -1.63 6.38 -13.27
N SER A 144 -2.93 6.69 -13.25
CA SER A 144 -3.79 6.64 -14.44
C SER A 144 -3.31 7.57 -15.56
N ILE A 145 -2.86 8.79 -15.21
CA ILE A 145 -2.32 9.74 -16.21
C ILE A 145 -0.98 9.24 -16.76
N VAL A 146 -0.10 8.71 -15.90
CA VAL A 146 1.20 8.17 -16.33
C VAL A 146 1.02 6.92 -17.20
N ASP A 147 0.05 6.06 -16.88
CA ASP A 147 -0.29 4.89 -17.69
C ASP A 147 -0.87 5.29 -19.06
N LEU A 148 -1.70 6.33 -19.11
CA LEU A 148 -2.14 6.93 -20.38
C LEU A 148 -0.95 7.42 -21.21
N ILE A 149 0.06 8.04 -20.58
CA ILE A 149 1.29 8.44 -21.27
C ILE A 149 2.04 7.21 -21.81
N ASN A 150 2.17 6.18 -20.99
CA ASN A 150 2.88 4.94 -21.30
C ASN A 150 2.25 4.18 -22.48
N THR A 151 0.92 4.15 -22.54
CA THR A 151 0.16 3.43 -23.58
C THR A 151 0.08 4.19 -24.91
N GLN A 152 0.05 5.53 -24.87
CA GLN A 152 -0.14 6.36 -26.07
C GLN A 152 1.16 6.93 -26.66
N TYR A 153 2.24 7.04 -25.87
CA TYR A 153 3.45 7.73 -26.29
C TYR A 153 4.72 6.94 -26.07
N ARG A 154 5.69 7.16 -26.96
CA ARG A 154 7.06 6.65 -26.82
C ARG A 154 7.91 7.67 -26.06
N ARG A 155 7.74 7.72 -24.74
CA ARG A 155 8.49 8.61 -23.83
C ARG A 155 9.26 7.80 -22.80
N HIS A 156 10.21 8.45 -22.12
CA HIS A 156 10.91 7.87 -20.98
C HIS A 156 10.28 8.42 -19.70
N ASN A 157 9.52 7.57 -19.00
CA ASN A 157 8.88 7.90 -17.73
C ASN A 157 9.80 7.49 -16.58
N ILE A 158 10.07 8.42 -15.65
CA ILE A 158 10.84 8.15 -14.43
C ILE A 158 9.98 8.59 -13.25
N THR A 159 9.74 7.68 -12.30
CA THR A 159 9.08 7.99 -11.03
C THR A 159 10.08 7.89 -9.89
N LEU A 160 9.91 8.76 -8.89
CA LEU A 160 10.67 8.75 -7.65
C LEU A 160 9.64 8.69 -6.53
N GLU A 161 9.55 7.53 -5.88
CA GLU A 161 8.52 7.19 -4.89
C GLU A 161 9.18 6.54 -3.67
N ASP A 162 8.57 6.74 -2.51
CA ASP A 162 9.02 6.17 -1.24
C ASP A 162 7.82 5.67 -0.42
N PRO A 163 7.45 4.38 -0.53
CA PRO A 163 7.91 3.38 -1.50
C PRO A 163 7.09 3.43 -2.81
N ILE A 164 7.54 2.70 -3.84
CA ILE A 164 6.84 2.57 -5.12
C ILE A 164 5.46 1.90 -4.94
N GLU A 165 4.40 2.54 -5.43
CA GLU A 165 3.03 2.02 -5.32
C GLU A 165 2.61 1.18 -6.56
N TYR A 166 2.51 1.76 -7.75
CA TYR A 166 2.11 1.06 -8.99
C TYR A 166 3.35 0.58 -9.78
N ILE A 167 3.21 -0.47 -10.62
CA ILE A 167 4.24 -0.97 -11.57
C ILE A 167 3.58 -1.13 -12.94
#